data_AF-A0A8E8EVE0-F1
#
_entry.id   AF-A0A8E8EVE0-F1
#
_cell.length_a   1.000
_cell.length_b   1.000
_cell.length_c   1.000
_cell.angle_alpha   90.00
_cell.angle_beta   90.00
_cell.angle_gamma   90.00
#
_symmetry.space_group_name_H-M   'P 1'
#
loop_
_entity.id
_entity.type
_entity.pdbx_description
1 polymer ?
#
loop_
_entity_poly.entity_id
_entity_poly.type
_entity_poly.pdbx_seq_one_letter_code
_entity_poly.pdbx_strand_id
1 'polypeptide(L)'
;MSIRTRIRVSHGTQVGIVRILQVSLVAILGFGLYTGNVVIAFDAAIGLFVTQLPALLQRRYQIVMDVWLVIWITMAVFLHALGTVPLPGLDFETLYGATWWWDHLTHALSSSIVVASGYAATRALQEHTEYIQLGPKFMFAYLLIFVLAFGVLWELLEFYIAVGADLFGIPQVLTQYGLDDTVLDLMYNSIGGILVAVFGTTYLTGISDQLGDRLESRSANR
;
A
#
# COMPACT_ATOMS: atom_id res chain seq x y z
N MET A 1 -29.41 -11.07 1.50
CA MET A 1 -28.61 -12.32 1.53
C MET A 1 -27.15 -11.92 1.35
N SER A 2 -26.36 -11.94 2.41
CA SER A 2 -25.03 -11.30 2.47
C SER A 2 -23.97 -12.14 1.74
N ILE A 3 -23.12 -11.48 0.94
CA ILE A 3 -21.97 -12.03 0.18
C ILE A 3 -20.90 -12.68 1.09
N ARG A 4 -21.08 -12.69 2.41
CA ARG A 4 -20.12 -13.19 3.41
C ARG A 4 -19.90 -14.71 3.45
N THR A 5 -20.48 -15.50 2.53
CA THR A 5 -20.57 -16.96 2.70
C THR A 5 -19.99 -17.81 1.55
N ARG A 6 -18.87 -17.44 0.92
CA ARG A 6 -18.26 -18.36 -0.07
C ARG A 6 -16.79 -18.76 0.06
N ILE A 7 -15.93 -18.08 0.82
CA ILE A 7 -14.56 -18.60 1.06
C ILE A 7 -14.07 -18.16 2.44
N ARG A 8 -14.36 -18.94 3.50
CA ARG A 8 -13.64 -18.79 4.78
C ARG A 8 -12.29 -19.48 4.64
N VAL A 9 -11.30 -18.75 4.12
CA VAL A 9 -9.90 -19.16 4.20
C VAL A 9 -9.55 -19.31 5.68
N SER A 10 -8.92 -20.42 6.07
CA SER A 10 -8.56 -20.63 7.47
C SER A 10 -7.52 -19.59 7.92
N HIS A 11 -7.55 -19.21 9.20
CA HIS A 11 -6.57 -18.27 9.75
C HIS A 11 -5.13 -18.77 9.54
N GLY A 12 -4.90 -20.08 9.64
CA GLY A 12 -3.59 -20.69 9.36
C GLY A 12 -3.16 -20.52 7.90
N THR A 13 -4.08 -20.66 6.94
CA THR A 13 -3.80 -20.42 5.52
C THR A 13 -3.48 -18.95 5.25
N GLN A 14 -4.20 -18.01 5.87
CA GLN A 14 -3.95 -16.57 5.71
C GLN A 14 -2.55 -16.17 6.21
N VAL A 15 -2.15 -16.67 7.38
CA VAL A 15 -0.78 -16.48 7.89
C VAL A 15 0.24 -17.15 6.96
N GLY A 16 -0.08 -18.33 6.44
CA GLY A 16 0.74 -19.02 5.45
C GLY A 16 1.01 -18.18 4.20
N ILE A 17 -0.01 -17.49 3.67
CA ILE A 17 0.14 -16.57 2.52
C ILE A 17 1.13 -15.46 2.84
N VAL A 18 0.95 -14.76 3.97
CA VAL A 18 1.87 -13.68 4.37
C VAL A 18 3.30 -14.20 4.48
N ARG A 19 3.51 -15.38 5.08
CA ARG A 19 4.84 -15.98 5.20
C ARG A 19 5.46 -16.32 3.85
N ILE A 20 4.68 -16.86 2.92
CA ILE A 20 5.16 -17.15 1.56
C ILE A 20 5.62 -15.85 0.89
N LEU A 21 4.81 -14.80 0.93
CA LEU A 21 5.17 -13.50 0.34
C LEU A 21 6.43 -12.91 0.99
N GLN A 22 6.55 -12.99 2.32
CA GLN A 22 7.75 -12.56 3.04
C GLN A 22 8.99 -13.36 2.66
N VAL A 23 8.88 -14.69 2.54
CA VAL A 23 9.99 -15.54 2.10
C VAL A 23 10.40 -15.20 0.67
N SER A 24 9.44 -14.94 -0.22
CA SER A 24 9.73 -14.48 -1.58
C SER A 24 10.46 -13.13 -1.58
N LEU A 25 10.03 -12.17 -0.74
CA LEU A 25 10.76 -10.90 -0.58
C LEU A 25 12.20 -11.10 -0.06
N VAL A 26 12.42 -12.02 0.88
CA VAL A 26 13.78 -12.39 1.31
C VAL A 26 14.60 -12.98 0.16
N ALA A 27 13.97 -13.81 -0.69
CA ALA A 27 14.64 -14.35 -1.88
C ALA A 27 15.01 -13.25 -2.89
N ILE A 28 14.11 -12.27 -3.11
CA ILE A 28 14.37 -11.11 -3.98
C ILE A 28 15.52 -10.26 -3.41
N LEU A 29 15.52 -10.00 -2.10
CA LEU A 29 16.62 -9.31 -1.43
C LEU A 29 17.95 -10.06 -1.63
N GLY A 30 17.96 -11.38 -1.40
CA GLY A 30 19.13 -12.22 -1.62
C GLY A 30 19.62 -12.19 -3.07
N PHE A 31 18.70 -12.18 -4.04
CA PHE A 31 19.00 -12.03 -5.45
C PHE A 31 19.62 -10.67 -5.78
N GLY A 32 19.04 -9.57 -5.27
CA GLY A 32 19.59 -8.23 -5.45
C GLY A 32 21.00 -8.11 -4.88
N LEU A 33 21.24 -8.65 -3.69
CA LEU A 33 22.57 -8.67 -3.07
C LEU A 33 23.57 -9.53 -3.86
N TYR A 34 23.15 -10.71 -4.32
CA TYR A 34 23.99 -11.63 -5.09
C TYR A 34 24.40 -11.06 -6.45
N THR A 35 23.49 -10.36 -7.11
CA THR A 35 23.74 -9.72 -8.42
C THR A 35 24.42 -8.35 -8.30
N GLY A 36 24.59 -7.83 -7.08
CA GLY A 36 25.09 -6.47 -6.85
C GLY A 36 24.09 -5.38 -7.24
N ASN A 37 22.83 -5.73 -7.51
CA ASN A 37 21.79 -4.79 -7.86
C ASN A 37 21.24 -4.12 -6.59
N VAL A 38 21.78 -2.95 -6.29
CA VAL A 38 21.42 -2.14 -5.11
C VAL A 38 19.95 -1.74 -5.14
N VAL A 39 19.37 -1.51 -6.33
CA VAL A 39 17.97 -1.09 -6.48
C VAL A 39 17.02 -2.20 -6.05
N ILE A 40 17.20 -3.42 -6.58
CA ILE A 40 16.38 -4.59 -6.20
C ILE A 40 16.55 -4.91 -4.71
N ALA A 41 17.79 -4.86 -4.21
CA ALA A 41 18.06 -5.13 -2.80
C ALA A 41 17.40 -4.09 -1.88
N PHE A 42 17.50 -2.80 -2.22
CA PHE A 42 16.92 -1.71 -1.44
C PHE A 42 15.39 -1.79 -1.41
N ASP A 43 14.78 -2.01 -2.57
CA ASP A 43 13.33 -2.12 -2.70
C ASP A 43 12.78 -3.31 -1.90
N ALA A 44 13.37 -4.49 -2.06
CA ALA A 44 13.00 -5.67 -1.27
C ALA A 44 13.22 -5.47 0.24
N ALA A 45 14.26 -4.75 0.64
CA ALA A 45 14.52 -4.42 2.05
C ALA A 45 13.45 -3.49 2.64
N ILE A 46 13.04 -2.46 1.89
CA ILE A 46 11.92 -1.59 2.28
C ILE A 46 10.63 -2.41 2.36
N GLY A 47 10.34 -3.22 1.35
CA GLY A 47 9.17 -4.08 1.33
C GLY A 47 9.11 -4.98 2.57
N LEU A 48 10.21 -5.67 2.88
CA LEU A 48 10.33 -6.47 4.10
C LEU A 48 10.07 -5.64 5.36
N PHE A 49 10.68 -4.47 5.49
CA PHE A 49 10.45 -3.58 6.62
C PHE A 49 8.96 -3.22 6.77
N VAL A 50 8.29 -2.86 5.67
CA VAL A 50 6.86 -2.54 5.66
C VAL A 50 6.01 -3.73 6.11
N THR A 51 6.34 -4.96 5.69
CA THR A 51 5.59 -6.16 6.16
C THR A 51 5.70 -6.39 7.67
N GLN A 52 6.71 -5.82 8.33
CA GLN A 52 6.90 -5.93 9.78
C GLN A 52 6.13 -4.87 10.57
N LEU A 53 5.63 -3.81 9.92
CA LEU A 53 4.89 -2.74 10.59
C LEU A 53 3.68 -3.23 11.39
N PRO A 54 2.81 -4.14 10.89
CA PRO A 54 1.71 -4.67 11.69
C PRO A 54 2.18 -5.34 12.99
N ALA A 55 3.26 -6.13 12.93
CA ALA A 55 3.82 -6.80 14.10
C ALA A 55 4.47 -5.80 15.08
N LEU A 56 5.13 -4.75 14.57
CA LEU A 56 5.71 -3.68 15.38
C LEU A 56 4.61 -2.87 16.09
N LEU A 57 3.54 -2.53 15.38
CA LEU A 57 2.39 -1.81 15.91
C LEU A 57 1.67 -2.62 16.99
N GLN A 58 1.50 -3.93 16.79
CA GLN A 58 0.96 -4.82 17.81
C GLN A 58 1.87 -4.87 19.05
N ARG A 59 3.18 -5.08 18.88
CA ARG A 59 4.11 -5.23 20.01
C ARG A 59 4.26 -3.95 20.83
N ARG A 60 4.36 -2.80 20.15
CA ARG A 60 4.68 -1.52 20.80
C ARG A 60 3.44 -0.73 21.23
N TYR A 61 2.34 -0.84 20.49
CA TYR A 61 1.15 -0.02 20.70
C TYR A 61 -0.13 -0.85 20.90
N GLN A 62 -0.05 -2.19 20.91
CA GLN A 62 -1.20 -3.09 21.06
C GLN A 62 -2.28 -2.91 19.97
N ILE A 63 -1.89 -2.35 18.82
CA ILE A 63 -2.78 -2.19 17.65
C ILE A 63 -2.76 -3.50 16.86
N VAL A 64 -3.89 -4.22 16.87
CA VAL A 64 -4.07 -5.46 16.12
C VAL A 64 -4.74 -5.14 14.78
N MET A 65 -4.10 -5.53 13.68
CA MET A 65 -4.64 -5.39 12.33
C MET A 65 -5.36 -6.67 11.90
N ASP A 66 -6.43 -6.52 11.11
CA ASP A 66 -7.06 -7.64 10.44
C ASP A 66 -6.07 -8.31 9.47
N VAL A 67 -6.05 -9.64 9.45
CA VAL A 67 -5.13 -10.42 8.62
C VAL A 67 -5.29 -10.12 7.12
N TRP A 68 -6.48 -9.75 6.65
CA TRP A 68 -6.69 -9.34 5.27
C TRP A 68 -5.97 -8.03 4.94
N LEU A 69 -5.89 -7.10 5.90
CA LEU A 69 -5.11 -5.87 5.75
C LEU A 69 -3.61 -6.19 5.71
N VAL A 70 -3.15 -7.13 6.54
CA VAL A 70 -1.76 -7.60 6.51
C VAL A 70 -1.42 -8.26 5.17
N ILE A 71 -2.31 -9.11 4.64
CA ILE A 71 -2.16 -9.69 3.30
C ILE A 71 -2.13 -8.59 2.24
N TRP A 72 -3.02 -7.60 2.32
CA TRP A 72 -3.08 -6.49 1.37
C TRP A 72 -1.77 -5.68 1.34
N ILE A 73 -1.28 -5.27 2.51
CA ILE A 73 0.00 -4.57 2.66
C ILE A 73 1.14 -5.40 2.10
N THR A 74 1.21 -6.67 2.50
CA THR A 74 2.28 -7.60 2.09
C THR A 74 2.25 -7.87 0.59
N MET A 75 1.06 -7.99 0.00
CA MET A 75 0.88 -8.21 -1.44
C MET A 75 1.34 -7.01 -2.24
N ALA A 76 1.03 -5.80 -1.80
CA ALA A 76 1.42 -4.58 -2.52
C ALA A 76 2.95 -4.45 -2.62
N VAL A 77 3.63 -4.55 -1.48
CA VAL A 77 5.10 -4.44 -1.46
C VAL A 77 5.77 -5.62 -2.15
N PHE A 78 5.16 -6.81 -2.11
CA PHE A 78 5.63 -7.97 -2.86
C PHE A 78 5.51 -7.77 -4.37
N LEU A 79 4.37 -7.30 -4.87
CA LEU A 79 4.16 -7.09 -6.30
C LEU A 79 5.07 -5.98 -6.85
N HIS A 80 5.27 -4.91 -6.08
CA HIS A 80 6.23 -3.87 -6.42
C HIS A 80 7.66 -4.43 -6.52
N ALA A 81 8.12 -5.17 -5.50
CA ALA A 81 9.44 -5.81 -5.51
C ALA A 81 9.61 -6.89 -6.56
N LEU A 82 8.57 -7.66 -6.87
CA LEU A 82 8.59 -8.62 -7.97
C LEU A 82 8.72 -7.89 -9.32
N GLY A 83 8.15 -6.68 -9.40
CA GLY A 83 8.21 -5.80 -10.55
C GLY A 83 9.65 -5.53 -11.03
N THR A 84 10.56 -5.32 -10.07
CA THR A 84 11.96 -4.95 -10.31
C THR A 84 12.87 -6.13 -10.66
N VAL A 85 12.40 -7.36 -10.51
CA VAL A 85 13.22 -8.57 -10.74
C VAL A 85 13.21 -8.95 -12.22
N PRO A 86 14.39 -9.09 -12.86
CA PRO A 86 14.51 -9.68 -14.18
C PRO A 86 14.06 -11.15 -14.17
N LEU A 87 13.07 -11.51 -14.99
CA LEU A 87 12.50 -12.85 -14.97
C LEU A 87 13.03 -13.74 -16.11
N PRO A 88 13.49 -14.98 -15.81
CA PRO A 88 13.78 -15.97 -16.83
C PRO A 88 12.52 -16.28 -17.64
N GLY A 89 12.55 -16.06 -18.95
CA GLY A 89 11.41 -16.27 -19.87
C GLY A 89 10.79 -15.00 -20.45
N LEU A 90 11.22 -13.82 -19.99
CA LEU A 90 10.88 -12.52 -20.59
C LEU A 90 12.13 -11.87 -21.21
N ASP A 91 13.01 -12.66 -21.84
CA ASP A 91 14.32 -12.18 -22.33
C ASP A 91 15.17 -11.45 -21.29
N PHE A 92 14.98 -11.79 -20.00
CA PHE A 92 15.58 -11.13 -18.83
C PHE A 92 15.14 -9.66 -18.65
N GLU A 93 13.98 -9.27 -19.17
CA GLU A 93 13.31 -8.03 -18.81
C GLU A 93 12.63 -8.12 -17.43
N THR A 94 12.43 -6.95 -16.82
CA THR A 94 11.63 -6.78 -15.59
C THR A 94 10.15 -6.78 -15.93
N LEU A 95 9.27 -7.03 -14.95
CA LEU A 95 7.82 -6.94 -15.21
C LEU A 95 7.39 -5.50 -15.51
N TYR A 96 8.09 -4.51 -14.96
CA TYR A 96 7.90 -3.10 -15.32
C TYR A 96 8.16 -2.83 -16.80
N GLY A 97 9.20 -3.43 -17.39
CA GLY A 97 9.48 -3.28 -18.83
C GLY A 97 8.57 -4.15 -19.71
N ALA A 98 8.32 -5.40 -19.31
CA ALA A 98 7.69 -6.40 -20.16
C ALA A 98 6.14 -6.35 -20.13
N THR A 99 5.53 -5.78 -19.09
CA THR A 99 4.08 -5.86 -18.86
C THR A 99 3.47 -4.47 -18.64
N TRP A 100 2.85 -3.93 -19.70
CA TRP A 100 2.30 -2.56 -19.74
C TRP A 100 1.31 -2.17 -18.62
N TRP A 101 0.63 -3.12 -17.98
CA TRP A 101 -0.33 -2.85 -16.91
C TRP A 101 0.26 -3.07 -15.51
N TRP A 102 1.46 -3.64 -15.41
CA TRP A 102 2.05 -4.01 -14.13
C TRP A 102 2.24 -2.79 -13.25
N ASP A 103 2.81 -1.74 -13.85
CA ASP A 103 3.14 -0.52 -13.15
C ASP A 103 1.89 0.17 -12.57
N HIS A 104 0.92 0.42 -13.45
CA HIS A 104 -0.43 0.87 -13.12
C HIS A 104 -1.09 0.09 -11.97
N LEU A 105 -0.97 -1.26 -11.96
CA LEU A 105 -1.50 -2.08 -10.89
C LEU A 105 -0.78 -1.81 -9.57
N THR A 106 0.55 -1.76 -9.59
CA THR A 106 1.35 -1.51 -8.39
C THR A 106 1.13 -0.10 -7.84
N HIS A 107 0.92 0.90 -8.70
CA HIS A 107 0.52 2.26 -8.31
C HIS A 107 -0.86 2.30 -7.65
N ALA A 108 -1.88 1.69 -8.28
CA ALA A 108 -3.22 1.63 -7.69
C ALA A 108 -3.24 0.89 -6.34
N LEU A 109 -2.47 -0.19 -6.22
CA LEU A 109 -2.41 -0.98 -4.99
C LEU A 109 -1.62 -0.26 -3.89
N SER A 110 -0.47 0.33 -4.21
CA SER A 110 0.38 1.04 -3.24
C SER A 110 -0.29 2.32 -2.75
N SER A 111 -0.88 3.11 -3.65
CA SER A 111 -1.65 4.31 -3.30
C SER A 111 -2.83 4.00 -2.38
N SER A 112 -3.50 2.85 -2.56
CA SER A 112 -4.58 2.41 -1.67
C SER A 112 -4.09 2.26 -0.21
N ILE A 113 -2.86 1.78 -0.01
CA ILE A 113 -2.25 1.63 1.32
C ILE A 113 -1.84 2.99 1.88
N VAL A 114 -1.30 3.87 1.03
CA VAL A 114 -0.97 5.25 1.41
C VAL A 114 -2.22 5.97 1.92
N VAL A 115 -3.35 5.86 1.19
CA VAL A 115 -4.64 6.45 1.61
C VAL A 115 -5.16 5.82 2.90
N ALA A 116 -5.13 4.49 3.02
CA ALA A 116 -5.55 3.81 4.23
C ALA A 116 -4.74 4.27 5.45
N SER A 117 -3.43 4.45 5.28
CA SER A 117 -2.53 4.94 6.31
C SER A 117 -2.82 6.40 6.67
N GLY A 118 -3.03 7.26 5.67
CA GLY A 118 -3.43 8.67 5.87
C GLY A 118 -4.76 8.80 6.60
N TYR A 119 -5.75 7.98 6.23
CA TYR A 119 -7.04 7.92 6.91
C TYR A 119 -6.88 7.47 8.37
N ALA A 120 -6.15 6.38 8.63
CA ALA A 120 -5.93 5.86 9.97
C ALA A 120 -5.22 6.89 10.87
N ALA A 121 -4.16 7.53 10.37
CA ALA A 121 -3.44 8.57 11.10
C ALA A 121 -4.33 9.77 11.43
N THR A 122 -5.12 10.23 10.45
CA THR A 122 -6.01 11.37 10.65
C THR A 122 -7.13 11.04 11.63
N ARG A 123 -7.74 9.85 11.54
CA ARG A 123 -8.74 9.36 12.50
C ARG A 123 -8.18 9.27 13.92
N ALA A 124 -6.97 8.75 14.07
CA ALA A 124 -6.31 8.70 15.37
C ALA A 124 -6.15 10.12 15.97
N LEU A 125 -5.77 11.11 15.15
CA LEU A 125 -5.71 12.51 15.61
C LEU A 125 -7.09 13.03 16.02
N GLN A 126 -8.13 12.85 15.19
CA GLN A 126 -9.49 13.30 15.53
C GLN A 126 -10.03 12.69 16.83
N GLU A 127 -9.61 11.48 17.17
CA GLU A 127 -10.02 10.79 18.41
C GLU A 127 -9.24 11.26 19.65
N HIS A 128 -8.04 11.82 19.47
CA HIS A 128 -7.16 12.23 20.57
C HIS A 128 -7.03 13.75 20.72
N THR A 129 -7.57 14.54 19.79
CA THR A 129 -7.64 16.00 19.90
C THR A 129 -8.98 16.56 19.46
N GLU A 130 -9.49 17.52 20.22
CA GLU A 130 -10.70 18.27 19.89
C GLU A 130 -10.47 19.31 18.76
N TYR A 131 -9.21 19.66 18.45
CA TYR A 131 -8.89 20.70 17.48
C TYR A 131 -8.99 20.25 16.02
N ILE A 132 -8.99 18.93 15.76
CA ILE A 132 -9.02 18.37 14.41
C ILE A 132 -10.33 17.62 14.24
N GLN A 133 -11.28 18.24 13.54
CA GLN A 133 -12.53 17.62 13.14
C GLN A 133 -12.78 17.83 11.65
N LEU A 134 -12.56 16.77 10.87
CA LEU A 134 -12.80 16.75 9.44
C LEU A 134 -14.14 16.05 9.16
N GLY A 135 -15.06 16.76 8.53
CA GLY A 135 -16.29 16.16 8.02
C GLY A 135 -16.01 15.18 6.87
N PRO A 136 -16.91 14.22 6.56
CA PRO A 136 -16.65 13.15 5.58
C PRO A 136 -16.24 13.65 4.20
N LYS A 137 -16.84 14.74 3.72
CA LYS A 137 -16.50 15.35 2.41
C LYS A 137 -15.10 15.95 2.41
N PHE A 138 -14.71 16.60 3.50
CA PHE A 138 -13.39 17.20 3.62
C PHE A 138 -12.31 16.12 3.79
N MET A 139 -12.57 15.08 4.59
CA MET A 139 -11.69 13.91 4.70
C MET A 139 -11.44 13.27 3.33
N PHE A 140 -12.49 13.08 2.54
CA PHE A 140 -12.37 12.53 1.18
C PHE A 140 -11.44 13.40 0.31
N ALA A 141 -11.68 14.71 0.23
CA ALA A 141 -10.86 15.62 -0.55
C ALA A 141 -9.40 15.67 -0.05
N TYR A 142 -9.21 15.72 1.27
CA TYR A 142 -7.89 15.67 1.90
C TYR A 142 -7.12 14.41 1.51
N LEU A 143 -7.76 13.23 1.56
CA LEU A 143 -7.10 11.96 1.21
C LEU A 143 -6.70 11.90 -0.27
N LEU A 144 -7.51 12.46 -1.17
CA LEU A 144 -7.13 12.57 -2.58
C LEU A 144 -5.94 13.50 -2.80
N ILE A 145 -5.91 14.64 -2.13
CA ILE A 145 -4.76 15.55 -2.20
C ILE A 145 -3.52 14.90 -1.59
N PHE A 146 -3.69 14.21 -0.45
CA PHE A 146 -2.61 13.51 0.24
C PHE A 146 -1.97 12.43 -0.63
N VAL A 147 -2.77 11.59 -1.31
CA VAL A 147 -2.24 10.52 -2.16
C VAL A 147 -1.58 11.07 -3.42
N LEU A 148 -2.11 12.15 -3.99
CA LEU A 148 -1.50 12.79 -5.16
C LEU A 148 -0.18 13.47 -4.79
N ALA A 149 -0.13 14.15 -3.64
CA ALA A 149 1.12 14.73 -3.13
C ALA A 149 2.16 13.64 -2.85
N PHE A 150 1.76 12.51 -2.26
CA PHE A 150 2.64 11.37 -2.07
C PHE A 150 3.09 10.77 -3.40
N GLY A 151 2.19 10.65 -4.38
CA GLY A 151 2.50 10.20 -5.74
C GLY A 151 3.58 11.08 -6.38
N VAL A 152 3.43 12.41 -6.34
CA VAL A 152 4.47 13.33 -6.86
C VAL A 152 5.81 13.14 -6.13
N LEU A 153 5.81 12.93 -4.82
CA LEU A 153 7.05 12.65 -4.08
C LEU A 153 7.69 11.34 -4.52
N TRP A 154 6.88 10.33 -4.84
CA TRP A 154 7.34 9.04 -5.35
C TRP A 154 7.98 9.17 -6.73
N GLU A 155 7.32 9.84 -7.68
CA GLU A 155 7.87 10.13 -9.02
C GLU A 155 9.21 10.86 -8.95
N LEU A 156 9.32 11.84 -8.04
CA LEU A 156 10.58 12.56 -7.83
C LEU A 156 11.67 11.63 -7.27
N LEU A 157 11.32 10.71 -6.37
CA LEU A 157 12.27 9.72 -5.84
C LEU A 157 12.80 8.82 -6.96
N GLU A 158 11.91 8.30 -7.81
CA GLU A 158 12.30 7.48 -8.97
C GLU A 158 13.18 8.25 -9.95
N PHE A 159 12.83 9.49 -10.27
CA PHE A 159 13.65 10.37 -11.08
C PHE A 159 15.07 10.54 -10.49
N TYR A 160 15.19 10.82 -9.20
CA TYR A 160 16.51 10.97 -8.56
C TYR A 160 17.29 9.66 -8.47
N ILE A 161 16.61 8.52 -8.28
CA ILE A 161 17.24 7.19 -8.33
C ILE A 161 17.79 6.92 -9.73
N ALA A 162 17.01 7.21 -10.79
CA ALA A 162 17.42 7.03 -12.18
C ALA A 162 18.63 7.91 -12.54
N VAL A 163 18.59 9.20 -12.16
CA VAL A 163 19.71 10.13 -12.32
C VAL A 163 20.95 9.65 -11.56
N GLY A 164 20.78 9.19 -10.32
CA GLY A 164 21.88 8.63 -9.54
C GLY A 164 22.49 7.39 -10.19
N ALA A 165 21.66 6.46 -10.66
CA ALA A 165 22.10 5.24 -11.34
C ALA A 165 22.92 5.56 -12.60
N ASP A 166 22.49 6.53 -13.41
CA ASP A 166 23.22 6.99 -14.60
C ASP A 166 24.60 7.57 -14.23
N LEU A 167 24.66 8.42 -13.20
CA LEU A 167 25.92 9.02 -12.72
C LEU A 167 26.94 7.98 -12.23
N PHE A 168 26.48 6.85 -11.68
CA PHE A 168 27.34 5.78 -11.18
C PHE A 168 27.51 4.62 -12.17
N GLY A 169 26.94 4.71 -13.38
CA GLY A 169 27.00 3.64 -14.39
C GLY A 169 26.32 2.33 -13.96
N ILE A 170 25.31 2.44 -13.08
CA ILE A 170 24.53 1.30 -12.58
C ILE A 170 23.37 1.06 -13.55
N PRO A 171 23.09 -0.20 -13.98
CA PRO A 171 21.92 -0.51 -14.80
C PRO A 171 20.64 0.01 -14.13
N GLN A 172 19.85 0.80 -14.87
CA GLN A 172 18.66 1.41 -14.32
C GLN A 172 17.54 0.36 -14.19
N VAL A 173 16.99 0.18 -12.99
CA VAL A 173 15.97 -0.84 -12.68
C VAL A 173 14.67 -0.23 -12.14
N LEU A 174 14.76 0.97 -11.55
CA LEU A 174 13.64 1.87 -11.27
C LEU A 174 13.86 3.10 -12.13
N THR A 175 13.19 3.16 -13.27
CA THR A 175 13.29 4.29 -14.21
C THR A 175 11.95 4.94 -14.35
N GLN A 176 11.92 6.26 -14.25
CA GLN A 176 10.82 7.04 -14.81
C GLN A 176 10.80 6.80 -16.33
N TYR A 177 9.77 6.15 -16.87
CA TYR A 177 9.72 5.81 -18.30
C TYR A 177 9.30 7.01 -19.17
N GLY A 178 8.87 8.12 -18.56
CA GLY A 178 8.65 9.41 -19.21
C GLY A 178 7.54 10.22 -18.54
N LEU A 179 7.16 11.34 -19.18
CA LEU A 179 6.07 12.18 -18.67
C LEU A 179 4.70 11.52 -18.80
N ASP A 180 4.48 10.75 -19.87
CA ASP A 180 3.21 10.05 -20.09
C ASP A 180 2.96 8.99 -19.01
N ASP A 181 4.04 8.32 -18.58
CA ASP A 181 4.08 7.33 -17.51
C ASP A 181 3.67 7.95 -16.16
N THR A 182 4.39 9.00 -15.74
CA THR A 182 4.08 9.78 -14.54
C THR A 182 2.63 10.26 -14.49
N VAL A 183 2.04 10.67 -15.62
CA VAL A 183 0.63 11.08 -15.68
C VAL A 183 -0.28 9.88 -15.42
N LEU A 184 0.00 8.73 -16.03
CA LEU A 184 -0.75 7.51 -15.79
C LEU A 184 -0.60 7.04 -14.34
N ASP A 185 0.58 7.13 -13.75
CA ASP A 185 0.82 6.77 -12.36
C ASP A 185 0.00 7.60 -11.39
N LEU A 186 -0.06 8.91 -11.61
CA LEU A 186 -0.94 9.79 -10.83
C LEU A 186 -2.43 9.47 -11.06
N MET A 187 -2.82 9.04 -12.26
CA MET A 187 -4.18 8.56 -12.53
C MET A 187 -4.50 7.26 -11.77
N TYR A 188 -3.62 6.26 -11.79
CA TYR A 188 -3.81 5.00 -11.07
C TYR A 188 -3.71 5.19 -9.55
N ASN A 189 -2.85 6.09 -9.09
CA ASN A 189 -2.82 6.55 -7.70
C ASN A 189 -4.17 7.15 -7.28
N SER A 190 -4.79 7.93 -8.17
CA SER A 190 -6.14 8.47 -7.92
C SER A 190 -7.18 7.36 -7.83
N ILE A 191 -7.13 6.34 -8.71
CA ILE A 191 -8.07 5.22 -8.67
C ILE A 191 -7.95 4.46 -7.35
N GLY A 192 -6.74 4.07 -6.96
CA GLY A 192 -6.47 3.40 -5.68
C GLY A 192 -6.92 4.23 -4.48
N GLY A 193 -6.63 5.53 -4.52
CA GLY A 193 -7.03 6.47 -3.48
C GLY A 193 -8.54 6.68 -3.38
N ILE A 194 -9.24 6.83 -4.50
CA ILE A 194 -10.70 6.98 -4.53
C ILE A 194 -11.38 5.74 -3.94
N LEU A 195 -10.94 4.53 -4.33
CA LEU A 195 -11.53 3.28 -3.83
C LEU A 195 -11.48 3.21 -2.30
N VAL A 196 -10.32 3.52 -1.72
CA VAL A 196 -10.14 3.49 -0.26
C VAL A 196 -10.80 4.68 0.42
N ALA A 197 -10.69 5.89 -0.14
CA ALA A 197 -11.30 7.09 0.43
C ALA A 197 -12.82 6.93 0.49
N VAL A 198 -13.48 6.45 -0.57
CA VAL A 198 -14.92 6.17 -0.55
C VAL A 198 -15.26 5.14 0.53
N PHE A 199 -14.53 4.02 0.59
CA PHE A 199 -14.79 2.97 1.58
C PHE A 199 -14.62 3.50 3.02
N GLY A 200 -13.56 4.27 3.27
CA GLY A 200 -13.23 4.84 4.57
C GLY A 200 -14.17 5.97 5.01
N THR A 201 -14.64 6.83 4.10
CA THR A 201 -15.46 7.99 4.46
C THR A 201 -16.96 7.76 4.37
N THR A 202 -17.43 6.82 3.55
CA THR A 202 -18.88 6.57 3.38
C THR A 202 -19.35 5.32 4.12
N TYR A 203 -18.59 4.23 4.05
CA TYR A 203 -19.05 2.93 4.56
C TYR A 203 -18.75 2.75 6.06
N LEU A 204 -17.57 3.19 6.52
CA LEU A 204 -17.20 3.10 7.94
C LEU A 204 -17.90 4.15 8.80
N THR A 205 -18.11 5.36 8.29
CA THR A 205 -18.85 6.41 9.01
C THR A 205 -20.30 5.98 9.24
N GLY A 206 -20.99 5.50 8.18
CA GLY A 206 -22.38 5.06 8.31
C GLY A 206 -22.59 3.85 9.24
N ILE A 207 -21.60 2.96 9.35
CA ILE A 207 -21.64 1.84 10.32
C ILE A 207 -21.35 2.32 11.74
N SER A 208 -20.40 3.25 11.90
CA SER A 208 -20.03 3.82 13.20
C SER A 208 -21.18 4.64 13.80
N ASP A 209 -21.85 5.46 12.98
CA ASP A 209 -23.03 6.23 13.37
C ASP A 209 -24.17 5.30 13.82
N GLN A 210 -24.46 4.24 13.04
CA GLN A 210 -25.48 3.24 13.40
C GLN A 210 -25.15 2.45 14.68
N LEU A 211 -23.86 2.24 14.98
CA LEU A 211 -23.41 1.60 16.22
C LEU A 211 -23.53 2.55 17.42
N GLY A 212 -23.19 3.83 17.24
CA GLY A 212 -23.41 4.90 18.22
C GLY A 212 -24.89 5.01 18.62
N ASP A 213 -25.77 5.16 17.63
CA ASP A 213 -27.22 5.28 17.83
C ASP A 213 -27.81 4.08 18.59
N ARG A 214 -27.29 2.86 18.33
CA ARG A 214 -27.73 1.63 19.01
C ARG A 214 -27.25 1.50 20.45
N LEU A 215 -26.09 2.07 20.78
CA LEU A 215 -25.58 2.08 22.14
C LEU A 215 -26.29 3.16 22.98
N GLU A 216 -26.56 4.32 22.40
CA GLU A 216 -27.33 5.40 23.05
C GLU A 216 -28.79 5.00 23.31
N SER A 217 -29.47 4.42 22.33
CA SER A 217 -30.84 3.92 22.50
C SER A 217 -30.98 2.79 23.53
N ARG A 218 -29.93 2.01 23.78
CA ARG A 218 -29.88 1.02 24.86
C ARG A 218 -29.60 1.65 26.23
N SER A 219 -28.87 2.75 26.28
CA SER A 219 -28.62 3.51 27.51
C SER A 219 -29.86 4.32 27.94
N ALA A 220 -30.65 4.81 26.98
CA ALA A 220 -31.87 5.58 27.25
C ALA A 220 -33.07 4.72 27.69
N ASN A 221 -33.00 3.39 27.51
CA ASN A 221 -34.04 2.42 27.89
C ASN A 221 -33.71 1.67 29.22
N ARG A 222 -32.75 2.17 30.00
CA ARG A 222 -32.45 1.74 31.38
C ARG A 222 -32.75 2.88 32.33
#